data_AF-A0A3D3XCP1-F1
#
_entry.id   AF-A0A3D3XCP1-F1
#
_cell.length_a   1.000
_cell.length_b   1.000
_cell.length_c   1.000
_cell.angle_alpha   90.00
_cell.angle_beta   90.00
_cell.angle_gamma   90.00
#
_symmetry.space_group_name_H-M   'P 1'
#
loop_
_entity.id
_entity.type
_entity.pdbx_description
1 polymer ?
#
loop_
_entity_poly.entity_id
_entity_poly.type
_entity_poly.pdbx_seq_one_letter_code
_entity_poly.pdbx_strand_id
1 'polypeptide(L)'
;MIESDLACDELMILKQRDLVDLCLSEGWNPFFLQPSDEALHLIKPLVLREIEVAIADSQKKVVRRILSYLRQGQVRDLADEIASLTAWRLEDSFSKLGQSPKSSPANDDAQGILLESLELMQLPPRFLDQKPEAGLAELCGREMKHLCNLQRHDAVVQLGQRAAWLKLEHKRIAVALRKSRLSVRRANRLIVLKAYKESPNRERRDYEDAILTSWLADPECSEYVDLLGKVVAYRQRKQTSTISLDAFETEWVDYRVNKRLWHALSQGN
;
A
#
# COMPACT_ATOMS: atom_id res chain seq x y z
N MET A 1 36.20 9.58 49.13
CA MET A 1 35.48 10.62 48.38
C MET A 1 35.06 9.98 47.09
N ILE A 2 33.75 9.88 46.88
CA ILE A 2 33.12 9.14 45.79
C ILE A 2 33.22 10.00 44.54
N GLU A 3 34.04 9.60 43.58
CA GLU A 3 33.94 10.08 42.20
C GLU A 3 32.65 9.48 41.63
N SER A 4 31.69 10.36 41.38
CA SER A 4 30.41 10.03 40.80
C SER A 4 30.60 9.62 39.34
N ASP A 5 30.34 8.34 39.06
CA ASP A 5 30.01 7.81 37.75
C ASP A 5 28.85 8.60 37.14
N LEU A 6 29.17 9.66 36.41
CA LEU A 6 28.31 10.24 35.39
C LEU A 6 28.79 9.70 34.05
N ALA A 7 28.56 8.41 33.84
CA ALA A 7 28.39 7.91 32.49
C ALA A 7 27.14 8.61 31.93
N CYS A 8 27.36 9.67 31.17
CA CYS A 8 26.35 10.15 30.23
C CYS A 8 25.99 8.94 29.37
N ASP A 9 24.80 8.39 29.57
CA ASP A 9 24.12 7.61 28.54
C ASP A 9 24.05 8.51 27.30
N GLU A 10 25.03 8.38 26.41
CA GLU A 10 24.92 8.85 25.04
C GLU A 10 23.73 8.07 24.46
N LEU A 11 22.53 8.66 24.59
CA LEU A 11 21.36 8.26 23.83
C LEU A 11 21.85 8.16 22.38
N MET A 12 21.97 6.93 21.86
CA MET A 12 22.29 6.71 20.45
C MET A 12 21.16 7.35 19.65
N ILE A 13 21.36 8.59 19.21
CA ILE A 13 20.40 9.29 18.37
C ILE A 13 20.45 8.60 17.03
N LEU A 14 19.45 7.75 16.76
CA LEU A 14 19.27 7.16 15.44
C LEU A 14 19.20 8.28 14.40
N LYS A 15 19.99 8.12 13.33
CA LYS A 15 20.10 9.08 12.25
C LYS A 15 19.40 8.57 11.00
N GLN A 16 19.13 9.48 10.07
CA GLN A 16 18.52 9.14 8.80
C GLN A 16 19.34 8.12 8.00
N ARG A 17 20.68 8.26 7.99
CA ARG A 17 21.57 7.32 7.29
C ARG A 17 21.39 5.88 7.74
N ASP A 18 21.13 5.65 9.03
CA ASP A 18 20.99 4.30 9.57
C ASP A 18 19.75 3.61 8.96
N LEU A 19 18.67 4.36 8.76
CA LEU A 19 17.47 3.85 8.07
C LEU A 19 17.70 3.68 6.57
N VAL A 20 18.48 4.56 5.93
CA VAL A 20 18.82 4.44 4.51
C VAL A 20 19.62 3.17 4.26
N ASP A 21 20.67 2.94 5.06
CA ASP A 21 21.51 1.74 4.97
C ASP A 21 20.69 0.47 5.23
N LEU A 22 19.78 0.50 6.20
CA LEU A 22 18.85 -0.59 6.46
C LEU A 22 17.96 -0.88 5.24
N CYS A 23 17.37 0.14 4.64
CA CYS A 23 16.53 0.00 3.45
C CYS A 23 17.32 -0.64 2.30
N LEU A 24 18.51 -0.11 2.02
CA LEU A 24 19.37 -0.60 0.93
C LEU A 24 19.80 -2.05 1.17
N SER A 25 20.12 -2.42 2.41
CA SER A 25 20.48 -3.81 2.76
C SER A 25 19.34 -4.81 2.54
N GLU A 26 18.09 -4.34 2.58
CA GLU A 26 16.89 -5.13 2.31
C GLU A 26 16.44 -5.04 0.84
N GLY A 27 17.23 -4.40 -0.03
CA GLY A 27 16.93 -4.22 -1.45
C GLY A 27 15.92 -3.11 -1.75
N TRP A 28 15.61 -2.26 -0.77
CA TRP A 28 14.73 -1.11 -0.94
C TRP A 28 15.52 0.16 -1.16
N ASN A 29 15.32 0.80 -2.32
CA ASN A 29 15.90 2.10 -2.61
C ASN A 29 14.93 3.20 -2.11
N PRO A 30 15.26 3.99 -1.07
CA PRO A 30 14.31 4.93 -0.48
C PRO A 30 13.84 6.04 -1.43
N PHE A 31 12.57 6.42 -1.32
CA PHE A 31 11.99 7.52 -2.08
C PHE A 31 12.30 8.88 -1.46
N PHE A 32 12.19 9.02 -0.15
CA PHE A 32 12.25 10.30 0.55
C PHE A 32 13.41 10.41 1.53
N LEU A 33 14.01 9.28 1.91
CA LEU A 33 15.14 9.27 2.83
C LEU A 33 16.47 9.52 2.10
N GLN A 34 17.32 10.37 2.65
CA GLN A 34 18.65 10.70 2.13
C GLN A 34 19.72 10.34 3.17
N PRO A 35 20.95 9.97 2.75
CA PRO A 35 22.01 9.61 3.68
C PRO A 35 22.53 10.86 4.41
N SER A 36 21.82 11.28 5.47
CA SER A 36 22.15 12.45 6.28
C SER A 36 22.39 12.07 7.75
N ASP A 37 23.05 12.96 8.48
CA ASP A 37 23.23 12.87 9.93
C ASP A 37 22.03 13.43 10.72
N GLU A 38 20.91 13.76 10.05
CA GLU A 38 19.72 14.28 10.72
C GLU A 38 19.08 13.22 11.63
N ALA A 39 18.62 13.66 12.80
CA ALA A 39 17.95 12.79 13.76
C ALA A 39 16.55 12.37 13.28
N LEU A 40 16.17 11.11 13.53
CA LEU A 40 14.90 10.56 13.02
C LEU A 40 13.64 11.33 13.44
N HIS A 41 13.63 11.95 14.62
CA HIS A 41 12.47 12.69 15.10
C HIS A 41 12.17 13.95 14.26
N LEU A 42 13.20 14.55 13.65
CA LEU A 42 13.05 15.74 12.78
C LEU A 42 12.49 15.38 11.40
N ILE A 43 12.78 14.17 10.93
CA ILE A 43 12.36 13.67 9.62
C ILE A 43 11.20 12.67 9.69
N LYS A 44 10.52 12.60 10.84
CA LYS A 44 9.40 11.69 11.08
C LYS A 44 8.36 11.68 9.94
N PRO A 45 7.92 12.81 9.38
CA PRO A 45 6.98 12.80 8.24
C PRO A 45 7.53 12.08 7.00
N LEU A 46 8.83 12.19 6.73
CA LEU A 46 9.48 11.52 5.61
C LEU A 46 9.55 10.01 5.85
N VAL A 47 9.85 9.58 7.09
CA VAL A 47 9.85 8.16 7.47
C VAL A 47 8.45 7.55 7.32
N LEU A 48 7.40 8.23 7.80
CA LEU A 48 6.02 7.74 7.66
C LEU A 48 5.62 7.57 6.19
N ARG A 49 6.00 8.53 5.34
CA ARG A 49 5.74 8.48 3.90
C ARG A 49 6.53 7.35 3.22
N GLU A 50 7.79 7.14 3.62
CA GLU A 50 8.60 6.03 3.12
C GLU A 50 7.94 4.69 3.44
N ILE A 51 7.44 4.53 4.67
CA ILE A 51 6.73 3.33 5.10
C ILE A 51 5.42 3.14 4.33
N GLU A 52 4.64 4.20 4.12
CA GLU A 52 3.40 4.13 3.33
C GLU A 52 3.67 3.60 1.91
N VAL A 53 4.72 4.10 1.27
CA VAL A 53 5.12 3.67 -0.07
C VAL A 53 5.65 2.24 -0.08
N ALA A 54 6.48 1.87 0.88
CA ALA A 54 6.98 0.51 1.02
C ALA A 54 5.82 -0.50 1.19
N ILE A 55 4.79 -0.15 1.97
CA ILE A 55 3.59 -0.99 2.11
C ILE A 55 2.81 -1.08 0.81
N ALA A 56 2.62 0.05 0.13
CA ALA A 56 1.92 0.08 -1.15
C ALA A 56 2.64 -0.77 -2.20
N ASP A 57 3.97 -0.78 -2.21
CA ASP A 57 4.81 -1.61 -3.06
C ASP A 57 4.99 -3.06 -2.54
N SER A 58 4.23 -3.44 -1.50
CA SER A 58 4.26 -4.78 -0.89
C SER A 58 5.59 -5.20 -0.25
N GLN A 59 6.44 -4.24 0.13
CA GLN A 59 7.73 -4.44 0.79
C GLN A 59 7.60 -4.66 2.30
N LYS A 60 6.74 -5.61 2.69
CA LYS A 60 6.43 -5.91 4.11
C LYS A 60 7.67 -6.26 4.93
N LYS A 61 8.67 -6.92 4.32
CA LYS A 61 9.92 -7.31 4.99
C LYS A 61 10.70 -6.07 5.47
N VAL A 62 10.85 -5.07 4.60
CA VAL A 62 11.53 -3.81 4.87
C VAL A 62 10.83 -3.09 6.03
N VAL A 63 9.50 -2.96 5.96
CA VAL A 63 8.70 -2.30 6.99
C VAL A 63 8.85 -2.98 8.36
N ARG A 64 8.83 -4.32 8.41
CA ARG A 64 9.08 -5.08 9.65
C ARG A 64 10.47 -4.84 10.20
N ARG A 65 11.47 -4.78 9.33
CA ARG A 65 12.85 -4.54 9.73
C ARG A 65 13.03 -3.15 10.30
N ILE A 66 12.44 -2.13 9.66
CA ILE A 66 12.41 -0.75 10.17
C ILE A 66 11.71 -0.69 11.54
N LEU A 67 10.54 -1.31 11.68
CA LEU A 67 9.82 -1.37 12.97
C LEU A 67 10.66 -2.03 14.08
N SER A 68 11.33 -3.15 13.78
CA SER A 68 12.22 -3.82 14.73
C SER A 68 13.39 -2.91 15.13
N TYR A 69 13.96 -2.21 14.16
CA TYR A 69 15.09 -1.32 14.37
C TYR A 69 14.71 -0.10 15.24
N LEU A 70 13.57 0.54 14.95
CA LEU A 70 13.05 1.67 15.73
C LEU A 70 12.73 1.28 17.18
N ARG A 71 12.19 0.07 17.41
CA ARG A 71 11.92 -0.45 18.76
C ARG A 71 13.20 -0.71 19.55
N GLN A 72 14.25 -1.20 18.89
CA GLN A 72 15.55 -1.46 19.51
C GLN A 72 16.28 -0.16 19.88
N GLY A 73 16.26 0.84 18.99
CA GLY A 73 16.83 2.16 19.25
C GLY A 73 15.94 3.09 20.10
N GLN A 74 14.95 2.54 20.82
CA GLN A 74 14.08 3.24 21.76
C GLN A 74 13.25 4.42 21.19
N VAL A 75 13.07 4.51 19.86
CA VAL A 75 12.16 5.50 19.23
C VAL A 75 10.74 4.94 19.21
N ARG A 76 10.18 4.72 20.41
CA ARG A 76 8.90 4.00 20.60
C ARG A 76 7.72 4.73 19.98
N ASP A 77 7.63 6.04 20.16
CA ASP A 77 6.51 6.83 19.62
C ASP A 77 6.34 6.67 18.11
N LEU A 78 7.45 6.70 17.36
CA LEU A 78 7.43 6.49 15.92
C LEU A 78 7.12 5.04 15.55
N ALA A 79 7.68 4.09 16.31
CA ALA A 79 7.40 2.67 16.09
C ALA A 79 5.93 2.33 16.35
N ASP A 80 5.30 2.94 17.35
CA ASP A 80 3.90 2.71 17.71
C ASP A 80 2.95 3.39 16.71
N GLU A 81 3.29 4.58 16.22
CA GLU A 81 2.53 5.22 15.16
C GLU A 81 2.59 4.41 13.86
N ILE A 82 3.79 3.96 13.46
CA ILE A 82 3.93 3.06 12.31
C ILE A 82 3.17 1.75 12.58
N ALA A 83 3.29 1.16 13.76
CA ALA A 83 2.57 -0.07 14.09
C ALA A 83 1.05 0.12 13.98
N SER A 84 0.50 1.26 14.43
CA SER A 84 -0.92 1.55 14.32
C SER A 84 -1.38 1.73 12.87
N LEU A 85 -0.61 2.45 12.04
CA LEU A 85 -0.88 2.66 10.61
C LEU A 85 -0.82 1.34 9.82
N THR A 86 -0.06 0.39 10.32
CA THR A 86 0.28 -0.83 9.61
C THR A 86 -0.31 -2.09 10.22
N ALA A 87 -0.97 -2.01 11.38
CA ALA A 87 -1.47 -3.15 12.15
C ALA A 87 -2.27 -4.12 11.26
N TRP A 88 -3.24 -3.59 10.52
CA TRP A 88 -4.10 -4.37 9.63
C TRP A 88 -3.46 -4.70 8.27
N ARG A 89 -2.41 -3.98 7.83
CA ARG A 89 -1.72 -4.20 6.54
C ARG A 89 -0.55 -5.19 6.64
N LEU A 90 0.11 -5.23 7.80
CA LEU A 90 1.24 -6.10 8.11
C LEU A 90 0.84 -7.37 8.82
N GLU A 91 -0.42 -7.47 9.26
CA GLU A 91 -1.07 -8.72 9.65
C GLU A 91 -0.97 -9.72 8.48
N ASP A 92 0.15 -10.43 8.44
CA ASP A 92 0.20 -11.80 7.94
C ASP A 92 -0.49 -12.68 8.99
N SER A 93 -1.76 -12.37 9.31
CA SER A 93 -2.55 -13.21 10.21
C SER A 93 -2.65 -14.64 9.68
N PHE A 94 -2.34 -14.86 8.40
CA PHE A 94 -2.23 -16.18 7.76
C PHE A 94 -0.83 -16.84 7.84
N SER A 95 0.20 -16.14 8.32
CA SER A 95 1.47 -16.76 8.68
C SER A 95 1.50 -17.18 10.15
N LYS A 96 0.67 -16.55 11.01
CA LYS A 96 0.52 -16.92 12.43
C LYS A 96 -0.63 -17.90 12.68
N LEU A 97 -1.71 -17.84 11.91
CA LEU A 97 -2.64 -18.96 11.79
C LEU A 97 -1.91 -20.03 11.00
N GLY A 98 -1.61 -21.18 11.61
CA GLY A 98 -0.97 -22.29 10.92
C GLY A 98 -1.78 -22.83 9.72
N GLN A 99 -1.43 -24.03 9.28
CA GLN A 99 -2.16 -24.76 8.22
C GLN A 99 -3.67 -24.54 8.34
N SER A 100 -4.33 -24.22 7.21
CA SER A 100 -5.79 -24.10 7.13
C SER A 100 -6.46 -25.22 7.94
N PRO A 101 -7.49 -24.92 8.73
CA PRO A 101 -8.07 -25.89 9.65
C PRO A 101 -8.42 -27.16 8.88
N LYS A 102 -7.95 -28.31 9.40
CA LYS A 102 -8.08 -29.62 8.72
C LYS A 102 -9.55 -29.94 8.42
N SER A 103 -10.44 -29.57 9.34
CA SER A 103 -11.90 -29.56 9.17
C SER A 103 -12.43 -28.12 9.14
N SER A 104 -13.53 -27.86 8.41
CA SER A 104 -14.22 -26.58 8.51
C SER A 104 -14.65 -26.35 9.97
N PRO A 105 -14.33 -25.20 10.59
CA PRO A 105 -14.86 -24.87 11.91
C PRO A 105 -16.39 -24.84 11.89
N ALA A 106 -17.02 -25.02 13.07
CA ALA A 106 -18.46 -24.86 13.20
C ALA A 106 -18.87 -23.45 12.72
N ASN A 107 -20.08 -23.33 12.17
CA ASN A 107 -20.53 -22.06 11.59
C ASN A 107 -20.51 -20.90 12.61
N ASP A 108 -20.79 -21.18 13.88
CA ASP A 108 -20.78 -20.17 14.94
C ASP A 108 -19.35 -19.65 15.22
N ASP A 109 -18.37 -20.54 15.29
CA ASP A 109 -16.95 -20.19 15.45
C ASP A 109 -16.43 -19.38 14.23
N ALA A 110 -16.81 -19.83 13.04
CA ALA A 110 -16.44 -19.17 11.78
C ALA A 110 -17.07 -17.77 11.67
N GLN A 111 -18.32 -17.60 12.12
CA GLN A 111 -19.02 -16.32 12.17
C GLN A 111 -18.34 -15.38 13.18
N GLY A 112 -17.98 -15.88 14.37
CA GLY A 112 -17.24 -15.12 15.38
C GLY A 112 -15.93 -14.54 14.84
N ILE A 113 -15.13 -15.35 14.14
CA ILE A 113 -13.85 -14.91 13.54
C ILE A 113 -14.06 -13.81 12.48
N LEU A 114 -15.13 -13.90 11.68
CA LEU A 114 -15.44 -12.89 10.67
C LEU A 114 -15.93 -11.58 11.31
N LEU A 115 -16.70 -11.66 12.40
CA LEU A 115 -17.15 -10.50 13.16
C LEU A 115 -15.99 -9.80 13.88
N GLU A 116 -15.09 -10.56 14.51
CA GLU A 116 -13.86 -10.02 15.12
C GLU A 116 -13.01 -9.28 14.07
N SER A 117 -12.92 -9.81 12.84
CA SER A 117 -12.20 -9.14 11.75
C SER A 117 -12.83 -7.78 11.40
N LEU A 118 -14.16 -7.68 11.39
CA LEU A 118 -14.87 -6.42 11.16
C LEU A 118 -14.66 -5.43 12.31
N GLU A 119 -14.68 -5.93 13.55
CA GLU A 119 -14.45 -5.12 14.75
C GLU A 119 -13.04 -4.52 14.79
N LEU A 120 -12.01 -5.31 14.47
CA LEU A 120 -10.63 -4.83 14.34
C LEU A 120 -10.48 -3.73 13.29
N MET A 121 -11.31 -3.77 12.24
CA MET A 121 -11.37 -2.73 11.20
C MET A 121 -12.31 -1.57 11.55
N GLN A 122 -12.95 -1.61 12.73
CA GLN A 122 -13.93 -0.63 13.19
C GLN A 122 -15.12 -0.47 12.23
N LEU A 123 -15.60 -1.59 11.69
CA LEU A 123 -16.71 -1.64 10.74
C LEU A 123 -17.90 -2.37 11.36
N PRO A 124 -19.12 -1.78 11.36
CA PRO A 124 -20.30 -2.47 11.85
C PRO A 124 -20.71 -3.59 10.88
N PRO A 125 -21.02 -4.80 11.36
CA PRO A 125 -21.60 -5.85 10.53
C PRO A 125 -23.01 -5.45 10.09
N ARG A 126 -23.40 -5.86 8.88
CA ARG A 126 -24.76 -5.63 8.36
C ARG A 126 -25.54 -6.91 8.11
N PHE A 127 -24.85 -7.98 7.73
CA PHE A 127 -25.42 -9.28 7.39
C PHE A 127 -24.82 -10.40 8.24
N LEU A 128 -23.56 -10.27 8.66
CA LEU A 128 -22.85 -11.29 9.43
C LEU A 128 -23.33 -11.42 10.89
N ASP A 129 -24.10 -10.48 11.42
CA ASP A 129 -24.69 -10.52 12.76
C ASP A 129 -26.09 -11.16 12.78
N GLN A 130 -26.65 -11.44 11.60
CA GLN A 130 -27.98 -12.01 11.45
C GLN A 130 -27.97 -13.51 11.76
N LYS A 131 -29.05 -14.02 12.36
CA LYS A 131 -29.24 -15.46 12.52
C LYS A 131 -29.20 -16.12 11.13
N PRO A 132 -28.49 -17.24 10.95
CA PRO A 132 -28.31 -17.86 9.65
C PRO A 132 -29.61 -18.56 9.19
N GLU A 133 -30.55 -17.80 8.61
CA GLU A 133 -31.56 -18.37 7.71
C GLU A 133 -30.91 -18.82 6.40
N ALA A 134 -29.82 -18.15 6.00
CA ALA A 134 -28.94 -18.49 4.89
C ALA A 134 -27.58 -18.99 5.40
N GLY A 135 -26.90 -19.82 4.61
CA GLY A 135 -25.56 -20.33 4.97
C GLY A 135 -24.53 -19.21 5.16
N LEU A 136 -23.58 -19.41 6.08
CA LEU A 136 -22.57 -18.41 6.46
C LEU A 136 -21.78 -17.85 5.25
N ALA A 137 -21.45 -18.69 4.27
CA ALA A 137 -20.76 -18.26 3.06
C ALA A 137 -21.59 -17.27 2.22
N GLU A 138 -22.92 -17.38 2.24
CA GLU A 138 -23.79 -16.40 1.60
C GLU A 138 -23.80 -15.07 2.38
N LEU A 139 -23.95 -15.12 3.71
CA LEU A 139 -23.93 -13.92 4.56
C LEU A 139 -22.62 -13.16 4.42
N CYS A 140 -21.49 -13.86 4.47
CA CYS A 140 -20.17 -13.29 4.18
C CYS A 140 -20.12 -12.66 2.78
N GLY A 141 -20.66 -13.35 1.77
CA GLY A 141 -20.74 -12.80 0.41
C GLY A 141 -21.63 -11.55 0.28
N ARG A 142 -22.70 -11.43 1.09
CA ARG A 142 -23.56 -10.22 1.14
C ARG A 142 -22.82 -9.07 1.83
N GLU A 143 -22.14 -9.34 2.93
CA GLU A 143 -21.31 -8.38 3.65
C GLU A 143 -20.20 -7.82 2.75
N MET A 144 -19.43 -8.69 2.09
CA MET A 144 -18.38 -8.28 1.16
C MET A 144 -18.93 -7.44 0.00
N LYS A 145 -20.13 -7.74 -0.51
CA LYS A 145 -20.78 -6.93 -1.54
C LYS A 145 -21.17 -5.54 -1.00
N HIS A 146 -21.66 -5.48 0.23
CA HIS A 146 -22.00 -4.22 0.88
C HIS A 146 -20.77 -3.33 1.08
N LEU A 147 -19.69 -3.88 1.63
CA LEU A 147 -18.42 -3.17 1.80
C LEU A 147 -17.80 -2.74 0.48
N CYS A 148 -17.93 -3.56 -0.59
CA CYS A 148 -17.57 -3.14 -1.95
C CYS A 148 -18.33 -1.88 -2.39
N ASN A 149 -19.62 -1.78 -2.10
CA ASN A 149 -20.42 -0.61 -2.45
C ASN A 149 -20.04 0.63 -1.64
N LEU A 150 -19.51 0.44 -0.41
CA LEU A 150 -18.95 1.50 0.43
C LEU A 150 -17.49 1.84 0.10
N GLN A 151 -16.92 1.28 -0.98
CA GLN A 151 -15.51 1.48 -1.36
C GLN A 151 -14.49 1.02 -0.31
N ARG A 152 -14.91 0.17 0.65
CA ARG A 152 -14.05 -0.43 1.69
C ARG A 152 -13.35 -1.69 1.16
N HIS A 153 -12.57 -1.53 0.10
CA HIS A 153 -11.97 -2.64 -0.63
C HIS A 153 -10.89 -3.39 0.18
N ASP A 154 -10.15 -2.67 1.01
CA ASP A 154 -9.24 -3.22 2.02
C ASP A 154 -9.94 -4.21 2.95
N ALA A 155 -11.09 -3.83 3.51
CA ALA A 155 -11.87 -4.69 4.39
C ALA A 155 -12.41 -5.94 3.68
N VAL A 156 -12.85 -5.78 2.43
CA VAL A 156 -13.28 -6.91 1.59
C VAL A 156 -12.12 -7.88 1.33
N VAL A 157 -10.91 -7.37 1.09
CA VAL A 157 -9.73 -8.24 0.89
C VAL A 157 -9.44 -9.04 2.15
N GLN A 158 -9.44 -8.41 3.32
CA GLN A 158 -9.21 -9.08 4.60
C GLN A 158 -10.28 -10.14 4.89
N LEU A 159 -11.56 -9.77 4.80
CA LEU A 159 -12.67 -10.71 4.97
C LEU A 159 -12.60 -11.87 3.97
N GLY A 160 -12.28 -11.60 2.71
CA GLY A 160 -12.16 -12.65 1.71
C GLY A 160 -10.99 -13.60 1.96
N GLN A 161 -9.87 -13.11 2.50
CA GLN A 161 -8.76 -13.98 2.94
C GLN A 161 -9.16 -14.82 4.15
N ARG A 162 -9.89 -14.25 5.11
CA ARG A 162 -10.44 -14.99 6.27
C ARG A 162 -11.44 -16.05 5.83
N ALA A 163 -12.36 -15.69 4.93
CA ALA A 163 -13.33 -16.61 4.34
C ALA A 163 -12.63 -17.76 3.60
N ALA A 164 -11.56 -17.48 2.84
CA ALA A 164 -10.76 -18.52 2.19
C ALA A 164 -10.08 -19.45 3.20
N TRP A 165 -9.52 -18.91 4.29
CA TRP A 165 -8.93 -19.72 5.36
C TRP A 165 -9.96 -20.61 6.06
N LEU A 166 -11.18 -20.10 6.26
CA LEU A 166 -12.36 -20.82 6.78
C LEU A 166 -13.01 -21.77 5.75
N LYS A 167 -12.48 -21.85 4.52
CA LYS A 167 -13.05 -22.65 3.41
C LYS A 167 -14.50 -22.29 3.05
N LEU A 168 -14.88 -21.03 3.21
CA LEU A 168 -16.19 -20.52 2.82
C LEU A 168 -16.21 -20.22 1.32
N GLU A 169 -16.83 -21.11 0.55
CA GLU A 169 -16.94 -20.97 -0.90
C GLU A 169 -18.31 -20.42 -1.30
N HIS A 170 -18.30 -19.25 -1.94
CA HIS A 170 -19.51 -18.66 -2.52
C HIS A 170 -19.17 -17.72 -3.67
N LYS A 171 -19.98 -17.74 -4.74
CA LYS A 171 -19.74 -16.91 -5.95
C LYS A 171 -19.59 -15.42 -5.62
N ARG A 172 -20.37 -14.90 -4.67
CA ARG A 172 -20.28 -13.47 -4.26
C ARG A 172 -18.95 -13.15 -3.58
N ILE A 173 -18.41 -14.06 -2.76
CA ILE A 173 -17.10 -13.89 -2.11
C ILE A 173 -16.02 -13.79 -3.19
N ALA A 174 -16.00 -14.72 -4.15
CA ALA A 174 -15.01 -14.74 -5.22
C ALA A 174 -15.04 -13.47 -6.09
N VAL A 175 -16.24 -13.03 -6.50
CA VAL A 175 -16.41 -11.81 -7.31
C VAL A 175 -16.00 -10.56 -6.54
N ALA A 176 -16.47 -10.40 -5.30
CA ALA A 176 -16.13 -9.25 -4.47
C ALA A 176 -14.62 -9.19 -4.18
N LEU A 177 -13.99 -10.34 -3.88
CA LEU A 177 -12.56 -10.42 -3.60
C LEU A 177 -11.73 -10.07 -4.83
N ARG A 178 -12.08 -10.57 -6.03
CA ARG A 178 -11.37 -10.23 -7.27
C ARG A 178 -11.44 -8.73 -7.55
N LYS A 179 -12.65 -8.14 -7.46
CA LYS A 179 -12.87 -6.71 -7.68
C LYS A 179 -12.06 -5.87 -6.68
N SER A 180 -12.17 -6.17 -5.40
CA SER A 180 -11.48 -5.41 -4.34
C SER A 180 -9.96 -5.56 -4.37
N ARG A 181 -9.43 -6.74 -4.71
CA ARG A 181 -7.98 -6.92 -4.93
C ARG A 181 -7.46 -6.03 -6.06
N LEU A 182 -8.20 -5.94 -7.16
CA LEU A 182 -7.84 -5.06 -8.26
C LEU A 182 -7.88 -3.59 -7.83
N SER A 183 -8.95 -3.14 -7.17
CA SER A 183 -9.05 -1.76 -6.64
C SER A 183 -7.90 -1.42 -5.68
N VAL A 184 -7.60 -2.29 -4.71
CA VAL A 184 -6.49 -2.08 -3.76
C VAL A 184 -5.15 -2.03 -4.48
N ARG A 185 -4.92 -2.92 -5.45
CA ARG A 185 -3.68 -2.90 -6.26
C ARG A 185 -3.54 -1.59 -7.02
N ARG A 186 -4.60 -1.12 -7.68
CA ARG A 186 -4.61 0.17 -8.40
C ARG A 186 -4.30 1.32 -7.46
N ALA A 187 -5.01 1.40 -6.33
CA ALA A 187 -4.81 2.44 -5.31
C ALA A 187 -3.36 2.45 -4.77
N ASN A 188 -2.83 1.28 -4.41
CA ASN A 188 -1.45 1.14 -3.96
C ASN A 188 -0.45 1.58 -5.04
N ARG A 189 -0.69 1.19 -6.30
CA ARG A 189 0.20 1.59 -7.38
C ARG A 189 0.19 3.10 -7.60
N LEU A 190 -0.95 3.76 -7.44
CA LEU A 190 -1.06 5.22 -7.51
C LEU A 190 -0.29 5.90 -6.37
N ILE A 191 -0.28 5.33 -5.16
CA ILE A 191 0.57 5.81 -4.05
C ILE A 191 2.04 5.76 -4.45
N VAL A 192 2.49 4.64 -5.01
CA VAL A 192 3.88 4.48 -5.48
C VAL A 192 4.22 5.46 -6.60
N LEU A 193 3.34 5.62 -7.59
CA LEU A 193 3.53 6.58 -8.70
C LEU A 193 3.59 8.03 -8.19
N LYS A 194 2.73 8.39 -7.24
CA LYS A 194 2.77 9.69 -6.58
C LYS A 194 4.12 9.90 -5.88
N ALA A 195 4.65 8.87 -5.23
CA ALA A 195 5.97 8.92 -4.62
C ALA A 195 7.10 9.10 -5.64
N TYR A 196 7.08 8.42 -6.78
CA TYR A 196 8.02 8.67 -7.87
C TYR A 196 8.02 10.13 -8.32
N LYS A 197 6.84 10.74 -8.44
CA LYS A 197 6.70 12.15 -8.86
C LYS A 197 7.28 13.13 -7.83
N GLU A 198 7.13 12.82 -6.55
CA GLU A 198 7.46 13.73 -5.44
C GLU A 198 8.85 13.47 -4.84
N SER A 199 9.48 12.35 -5.18
CA SER A 199 10.74 11.91 -4.62
C SER A 199 11.90 12.82 -5.06
N PRO A 200 12.77 13.24 -4.12
CA PRO A 200 14.04 13.89 -4.46
C PRO A 200 15.08 12.89 -5.01
N ASN A 201 14.87 11.59 -4.82
CA ASN A 201 15.80 10.51 -5.17
C ASN A 201 15.43 9.80 -6.49
N ARG A 202 14.48 10.34 -7.25
CA ARG A 202 14.02 9.77 -8.53
C ARG A 202 14.03 10.81 -9.61
N GLU A 203 14.40 10.39 -10.81
CA GLU A 203 14.35 11.25 -11.97
C GLU A 203 12.92 11.32 -12.54
N ARG A 204 12.64 12.40 -13.27
CA ARG A 204 11.36 12.54 -14.00
C ARG A 204 11.16 11.45 -15.04
N ARG A 205 12.25 10.86 -15.53
CA ARG A 205 12.21 9.72 -16.47
C ARG A 205 11.72 8.46 -15.76
N ASP A 206 12.23 8.16 -14.56
CA ASP A 206 11.79 7.02 -13.75
C ASP A 206 10.29 7.07 -13.48
N TYR A 207 9.73 8.25 -13.23
CA TYR A 207 8.30 8.42 -13.05
C TYR A 207 7.50 8.07 -14.32
N GLU A 208 7.95 8.51 -15.50
CA GLU A 208 7.31 8.17 -16.76
C GLU A 208 7.38 6.66 -17.03
N ASP A 209 8.56 6.07 -16.88
CA ASP A 209 8.79 4.64 -17.09
C ASP A 209 7.97 3.80 -16.10
N ALA A 210 7.84 4.26 -14.85
CA ALA A 210 6.97 3.65 -13.85
C ALA A 210 5.49 3.72 -14.23
N ILE A 211 5.00 4.84 -14.79
CA ILE A 211 3.62 4.94 -15.30
C ILE A 211 3.41 3.93 -16.43
N LEU A 212 4.31 3.88 -17.42
CA LEU A 212 4.20 2.96 -18.55
C LEU A 212 4.19 1.50 -18.09
N THR A 213 5.08 1.14 -17.16
CA THR A 213 5.12 -0.20 -16.55
C THR A 213 3.82 -0.52 -15.83
N SER A 214 3.23 0.45 -15.13
CA SER A 214 1.95 0.27 -14.43
C SER A 214 0.80 0.01 -15.40
N TRP A 215 0.77 0.79 -16.49
CA TRP A 215 -0.24 0.63 -17.53
C TRP A 215 -0.10 -0.68 -18.29
N LEU A 216 1.11 -1.12 -18.62
CA LEU A 216 1.33 -2.43 -19.24
C LEU A 216 0.80 -3.59 -18.37
N ALA A 217 0.92 -3.47 -17.04
CA ALA A 217 0.42 -4.47 -16.11
C ALA A 217 -1.12 -4.42 -15.91
N ASP A 218 -1.76 -3.27 -16.15
CA ASP A 218 -3.21 -3.08 -16.02
C ASP A 218 -3.72 -2.00 -16.99
N PRO A 219 -3.89 -2.35 -18.29
CA PRO A 219 -4.28 -1.39 -19.33
C PRO A 219 -5.69 -0.81 -19.16
N GLU A 220 -6.53 -1.47 -18.36
CA GLU A 220 -7.91 -1.06 -18.09
C GLU A 220 -8.00 0.08 -17.06
N CYS A 221 -6.89 0.48 -16.43
CA CYS A 221 -6.86 1.59 -15.49
C CYS A 221 -6.60 2.92 -16.23
N SER A 222 -7.66 3.70 -16.48
CA SER A 222 -7.57 4.99 -17.16
C SER A 222 -6.71 6.02 -16.42
N GLU A 223 -6.60 5.92 -15.09
CA GLU A 223 -5.80 6.85 -14.29
C GLU A 223 -4.32 6.86 -14.70
N TYR A 224 -3.76 5.74 -15.16
CA TYR A 224 -2.38 5.70 -15.64
C TYR A 224 -2.20 6.49 -16.94
N VAL A 225 -3.19 6.42 -17.84
CA VAL A 225 -3.22 7.21 -19.07
C VAL A 225 -3.35 8.70 -18.74
N ASP A 226 -4.21 9.06 -17.79
CA ASP A 226 -4.36 10.45 -17.32
C ASP A 226 -3.06 11.00 -16.73
N LEU A 227 -2.33 10.19 -15.95
CA LEU A 227 -1.02 10.56 -15.40
C LEU A 227 0.01 10.79 -16.51
N LEU A 228 0.04 9.92 -17.52
CA LEU A 228 0.94 10.08 -18.68
C LEU A 228 0.57 11.34 -19.48
N GLY A 229 -0.71 11.60 -19.69
CA GLY A 229 -1.23 12.81 -20.33
C GLY A 229 -0.78 14.06 -19.58
N LYS A 230 -0.85 14.08 -18.24
CA LYS A 230 -0.33 15.18 -17.42
C LYS A 230 1.18 15.39 -17.60
N VAL A 231 1.96 14.31 -17.71
CA VAL A 231 3.42 14.39 -17.96
C VAL A 231 3.71 15.00 -19.33
N VAL A 232 3.02 14.54 -20.37
CA VAL A 232 3.20 15.04 -21.75
C VAL A 232 2.73 16.50 -21.86
N ALA A 233 1.56 16.82 -21.33
CA ALA A 233 1.01 18.17 -21.34
C ALA A 233 1.91 19.17 -20.59
N TYR A 234 2.51 18.77 -19.48
CA TYR A 234 3.47 19.61 -18.76
C TYR A 234 4.73 19.89 -19.59
N ARG A 235 5.26 18.88 -20.29
CA ARG A 235 6.41 19.09 -21.19
C ARG A 235 6.06 20.02 -22.35
N GLN A 236 4.87 19.87 -22.92
CA GLN A 236 4.41 20.75 -24.01
C GLN A 236 4.31 22.20 -23.54
N ARG A 237 3.60 22.47 -22.44
CA ARG A 237 3.51 23.81 -21.85
C ARG A 237 4.86 24.44 -21.55
N LYS A 238 5.81 23.64 -21.07
CA LYS A 238 7.19 24.11 -20.83
C LYS A 238 7.91 24.47 -22.13
N GLN A 239 7.63 23.80 -23.23
CA GLN A 239 8.24 24.08 -24.54
C GLN A 239 7.62 25.32 -25.20
N THR A 240 6.30 25.46 -25.14
CA THR A 240 5.59 26.60 -25.75
C THR A 240 5.52 27.82 -24.84
N SER A 241 6.00 27.71 -23.59
CA SER A 241 5.94 28.77 -22.57
C SER A 241 4.51 29.26 -22.32
N THR A 242 3.51 28.40 -22.51
CA THR A 242 2.10 28.69 -22.30
C THR A 242 1.57 28.06 -21.01
N ILE A 243 0.59 28.72 -20.39
CA ILE A 243 -0.04 28.24 -19.15
C ILE A 243 -1.16 27.23 -19.47
N SER A 244 -1.84 27.41 -20.61
CA SER A 244 -2.93 26.57 -21.10
C SER A 244 -2.61 26.03 -22.49
N LEU A 245 -3.08 24.80 -22.75
CA LEU A 245 -3.02 24.19 -24.07
C LEU A 245 -4.27 24.52 -24.87
N ASP A 246 -4.13 24.82 -26.16
CA ASP A 246 -5.28 24.93 -27.05
C ASP A 246 -5.80 23.54 -27.48
N ALA A 247 -6.85 23.52 -28.31
CA ALA A 247 -7.46 22.28 -28.78
C ALA A 247 -6.49 21.41 -29.60
N PHE A 248 -5.65 22.03 -30.43
CA PHE A 248 -4.67 21.33 -31.24
C PHE A 248 -3.54 20.75 -30.39
N GLU A 249 -3.05 21.51 -29.41
CA GLU A 249 -2.05 21.06 -28.46
C GLU A 249 -2.58 19.92 -27.58
N THR A 250 -3.87 19.93 -27.26
CA THR A 250 -4.52 18.83 -26.51
C THR A 250 -4.57 17.55 -27.34
N GLU A 251 -5.00 17.63 -28.61
CA GLU A 251 -4.99 16.48 -29.52
C GLU A 251 -3.56 15.94 -29.73
N TRP A 252 -2.58 16.84 -29.78
CA TRP A 252 -1.18 16.44 -29.90
C TRP A 252 -0.64 15.75 -28.64
N VAL A 253 -1.10 16.15 -27.45
CA VAL A 253 -0.82 15.42 -26.20
C VAL A 253 -1.35 13.99 -26.31
N ASP A 254 -2.60 13.82 -26.75
CA ASP A 254 -3.22 12.50 -26.91
C ASP A 254 -2.47 11.63 -27.91
N TYR A 255 -2.08 12.20 -29.06
CA TYR A 255 -1.23 11.52 -30.04
C TYR A 255 0.09 11.04 -29.40
N ARG A 256 0.76 11.89 -28.61
CA ARG A 256 2.01 11.52 -27.95
C ARG A 256 1.85 10.49 -26.86
N VAL A 257 0.77 10.55 -26.09
CA VAL A 257 0.41 9.52 -25.11
C VAL A 257 0.24 8.19 -25.84
N ASN A 258 -0.61 8.12 -26.86
CA ASN A 258 -0.84 6.91 -27.65
C ASN A 258 0.46 6.38 -28.26
N LYS A 259 1.29 7.25 -28.84
CA LYS A 259 2.59 6.84 -29.40
C LYS A 259 3.50 6.20 -28.34
N ARG A 260 3.54 6.72 -27.12
CA ARG A 260 4.34 6.14 -26.02
C ARG A 260 3.80 4.78 -25.59
N LEU A 261 2.47 4.66 -25.45
CA LEU A 261 1.82 3.40 -25.12
C LEU A 261 2.10 2.33 -26.19
N TRP A 262 2.00 2.69 -27.48
CA TRP A 262 2.35 1.81 -28.60
C TRP A 262 3.81 1.37 -28.57
N HIS A 263 4.74 2.29 -28.32
CA HIS A 263 6.16 1.95 -28.20
C HIS A 263 6.41 0.99 -27.03
N ALA A 264 5.80 1.23 -25.87
CA ALA A 264 5.91 0.36 -24.71
C ALA A 264 5.39 -1.05 -25.00
N LEU A 265 4.26 -1.17 -25.70
CA LEU A 265 3.74 -2.47 -26.17
C LEU A 265 4.70 -3.16 -27.15
N SER A 266 5.32 -2.41 -28.06
CA SER A 266 6.24 -2.99 -29.05
C SER A 266 7.57 -3.47 -28.47
N GLN A 267 7.97 -2.95 -27.31
CA GLN A 267 9.22 -3.32 -26.62
C GLN A 267 9.01 -4.35 -25.50
N GLY A 268 7.76 -4.59 -25.09
CA GLY A 268 7.40 -5.54 -24.05
C GLY A 268 7.10 -6.97 -24.53
N ASN A 269 7.28 -7.23 -25.84
CA ASN A 269 7.28 -8.57 -26.47
C ASN A 269 8.72 -8.97 -26.83
#